data_AF-A0A699R435-F1
#
_entry.id   AF-A0A699R435-F1
#
_cell.length_a   1.000
_cell.length_b   1.000
_cell.length_c   1.000
_cell.angle_alpha   90.00
_cell.angle_beta   90.00
_cell.angle_gamma   90.00
#
_symmetry.space_group_name_H-M   'P 1'
#
loop_
_entity.id
_entity.type
_entity.pdbx_description
1 polymer ?
#
loop_
_entity_poly.entity_id
_entity_poly.type
_entity_poly.pdbx_seq_one_letter_code
_entity_poly.pdbx_strand_id
1 'polypeptide(L)'
;MGAPLSPDYIPRPEAPPSPDYIPRHEAPPSPDFIPGPEYPDSVSESDETEPFEEGETAATPPPFGYRIAARISVQPHILTPFYSESKVERLLAIPTPPLSPVSLTSYTLPPLL
;
A
#
# COMPACT_ATOMS: atom_id res chain seq x y z
N MET A 1 -12.12 -4.28 -47.70
CA MET A 1 -12.99 -3.10 -47.56
C MET A 1 -14.13 -3.48 -46.62
N GLY A 2 -14.06 -3.09 -45.34
CA GLY A 2 -15.10 -3.35 -44.35
C GLY A 2 -16.06 -2.17 -44.26
N ALA A 3 -17.36 -2.44 -44.07
CA ALA A 3 -18.37 -1.41 -43.96
C ALA A 3 -18.13 -0.50 -42.73
N PRO A 4 -18.44 0.81 -42.82
CA PRO A 4 -18.36 1.69 -41.67
C PRO A 4 -19.32 1.22 -40.57
N LEU A 5 -18.88 1.28 -39.31
CA LEU A 5 -19.74 1.01 -38.16
C LEU A 5 -20.89 2.02 -38.15
N SER A 6 -22.10 1.56 -37.84
CA SER A 6 -23.30 2.40 -37.79
C SER A 6 -23.10 3.54 -36.78
N PRO A 7 -23.54 4.78 -37.06
CA PRO A 7 -23.39 5.91 -36.14
C PRO A 7 -24.09 5.70 -34.79
N ASP A 8 -25.09 4.82 -34.75
CA ASP A 8 -25.84 4.45 -33.54
C ASP A 8 -25.24 3.22 -32.81
N TYR A 9 -24.07 2.74 -33.23
CA TYR A 9 -23.36 1.67 -32.53
C TYR A 9 -22.80 2.23 -31.22
N ILE A 10 -23.46 1.90 -30.11
CA ILE A 10 -22.91 2.12 -28.78
C ILE A 10 -22.03 0.90 -28.45
N PRO A 11 -20.70 1.05 -28.30
CA PRO A 11 -19.84 -0.04 -27.91
C PRO A 11 -20.34 -0.64 -26.60
N ARG A 12 -20.55 -1.94 -26.58
CA ARG A 12 -20.90 -2.65 -25.35
C ARG A 12 -19.73 -2.48 -24.36
N PRO A 13 -20.00 -2.16 -23.08
CA PRO A 13 -18.96 -2.18 -22.07
C PRO A 13 -18.26 -3.54 -22.06
N GLU A 14 -16.94 -3.53 -22.17
CA GLU A 14 -16.15 -4.75 -22.04
C GLU A 14 -16.41 -5.35 -20.65
N ALA A 15 -16.73 -6.64 -20.61
CA ALA A 15 -16.99 -7.30 -19.35
C ALA A 15 -15.69 -7.27 -18.52
N PRO A 16 -15.76 -6.97 -17.21
CA PRO A 16 -14.60 -7.11 -16.36
C PRO A 16 -14.08 -8.55 -16.45
N PRO A 17 -12.76 -8.76 -16.34
CA PRO A 17 -12.22 -10.12 -16.29
C PRO A 17 -12.91 -10.91 -15.18
N SER A 18 -13.11 -12.21 -15.42
CA SER A 18 -13.73 -13.10 -14.43
C SER A 18 -13.04 -12.93 -13.06
N PRO A 19 -13.79 -12.96 -11.95
CA PRO A 19 -13.20 -12.81 -10.61
C PRO A 19 -12.17 -13.89 -10.27
N ASP A 20 -12.26 -15.05 -10.96
CA ASP A 20 -11.32 -16.16 -10.85
C ASP A 20 -10.10 -16.02 -11.78
N TYR A 21 -10.00 -14.92 -12.53
CA TYR A 21 -8.82 -14.62 -13.33
C TYR A 21 -7.67 -14.23 -12.40
N ILE A 22 -6.74 -15.16 -12.20
CA ILE A 22 -5.47 -14.88 -11.52
C ILE A 22 -4.46 -14.47 -12.60
N PRO A 23 -3.98 -13.21 -12.60
CA PRO A 23 -2.89 -12.81 -13.49
C PRO A 23 -1.68 -13.72 -13.26
N ARG A 24 -1.11 -14.28 -14.33
CA ARG A 24 0.15 -15.03 -14.22
C ARG A 24 1.20 -14.11 -13.63
N HIS A 25 1.82 -14.55 -12.54
CA HIS A 25 2.97 -13.87 -11.98
C HIS A 25 4.15 -14.07 -12.94
N GLU A 26 4.53 -13.04 -13.70
CA GLU A 26 5.84 -13.04 -14.35
C GLU A 26 6.90 -13.14 -13.25
N ALA A 27 7.86 -14.04 -13.47
CA ALA A 27 9.01 -14.14 -12.58
C ALA A 27 9.80 -12.83 -12.68
N PRO A 28 10.29 -12.29 -11.55
CA PRO A 28 11.14 -11.10 -11.61
C PRO A 28 12.35 -11.41 -12.50
N PRO A 29 12.82 -10.43 -13.29
CA PRO A 29 14.07 -10.60 -14.02
C PRO A 29 15.16 -11.01 -13.04
N SER A 30 15.96 -12.01 -13.42
CA SER A 30 17.10 -12.44 -12.60
C SER A 30 17.95 -11.23 -12.28
N PRO A 31 18.44 -11.07 -11.03
CA PRO A 31 19.28 -9.93 -10.69
C PRO A 31 20.51 -9.97 -11.59
N ASP A 32 20.67 -8.93 -12.41
CA ASP A 32 21.88 -8.71 -13.18
C ASP A 32 23.05 -8.75 -12.19
N PHE A 33 23.96 -9.71 -12.39
CA PHE A 33 25.13 -9.88 -11.55
C PHE A 33 26.02 -8.64 -11.70
N ILE A 34 25.93 -7.73 -10.73
CA ILE A 34 26.84 -6.59 -10.63
C ILE A 34 28.18 -7.14 -10.13
N PRO A 35 29.28 -7.05 -10.92
CA PRO A 35 30.59 -7.44 -10.43
C PRO A 35 30.94 -6.56 -9.23
N GLY A 36 31.29 -7.20 -8.10
CA GLY A 36 31.60 -6.50 -6.86
C GLY A 36 32.84 -5.59 -6.98
N PRO A 37 32.98 -4.58 -6.10
CA PRO A 37 34.11 -3.66 -6.13
C PRO A 37 35.43 -4.42 -5.91
N GLU A 38 36.32 -4.31 -6.89
CA GLU A 38 37.68 -4.81 -6.86
C GLU A 38 38.48 -3.95 -5.86
N TYR A 39 38.82 -4.53 -4.70
CA TYR A 39 39.67 -3.87 -3.71
C TYR A 39 41.13 -4.21 -3.99
N PRO A 40 42.04 -3.23 -4.09
CA PRO A 40 43.45 -3.48 -4.37
C PRO A 40 44.16 -4.13 -3.18
N ASP A 41 45.04 -5.09 -3.49
CA ASP A 41 46.02 -5.70 -2.60
C ASP A 41 46.63 -4.67 -1.65
N SER A 42 46.30 -4.79 -0.36
CA SER A 42 46.91 -4.02 0.70
C SER A 42 47.53 -5.00 1.68
N VAL A 43 48.78 -5.35 1.41
CA VAL A 43 49.68 -6.05 2.34
C VAL A 43 49.72 -5.26 3.64
N SER A 44 49.23 -5.85 4.73
CA SER A 44 49.46 -5.37 6.09
C SER A 44 50.02 -6.53 6.90
N GLU A 45 51.34 -6.64 6.86
CA GLU A 45 52.13 -7.49 7.74
C GLU A 45 52.21 -6.80 9.10
N SER A 46 51.58 -7.37 10.13
CA SER A 46 51.67 -6.88 11.52
C SER A 46 51.35 -8.00 12.50
N ASP A 47 52.43 -8.72 12.83
CA ASP A 47 52.83 -9.29 14.12
C ASP A 47 51.88 -10.18 14.94
N GLU A 48 52.43 -11.32 15.34
CA GLU A 48 51.79 -12.37 16.12
C GLU A 48 51.46 -11.87 17.54
N THR A 49 50.18 -11.67 17.84
CA THR A 49 49.71 -11.68 19.23
C THR A 49 48.89 -12.93 19.47
N GLU A 50 49.51 -13.86 20.19
CA GLU A 50 48.96 -15.08 20.78
C GLU A 50 47.54 -14.83 21.34
N PRO A 51 46.51 -15.61 20.94
CA PRO A 51 45.18 -15.46 21.51
C PRO A 51 45.21 -15.88 22.98
N PHE A 52 44.85 -14.96 23.86
CA PHE A 52 44.71 -15.23 25.29
C PHE A 52 43.58 -16.26 25.51
N GLU A 53 43.84 -17.22 26.40
CA GLU A 53 42.89 -18.25 26.83
C GLU A 53 41.79 -17.61 27.69
N GLU A 54 40.84 -16.92 27.05
CA GLU A 54 39.61 -16.45 27.69
C GLU A 54 38.59 -17.60 27.72
N GLY A 55 38.54 -18.25 28.88
CA GLY A 55 37.55 -19.25 29.19
C GLY A 55 36.13 -18.73 29.01
N GLU A 56 35.29 -19.64 28.51
CA GLU A 56 33.85 -19.72 28.76
C GLU A 56 33.00 -18.47 28.37
N THR A 57 32.18 -18.66 27.33
CA THR A 57 31.03 -17.82 26.91
C THR A 57 31.31 -16.48 26.22
N ALA A 58 31.72 -16.55 24.95
CA ALA A 58 31.34 -15.53 23.96
C ALA A 58 30.36 -16.17 22.95
N ALA A 59 29.10 -15.74 22.97
CA ALA A 59 28.13 -16.12 21.95
C ALA A 59 28.59 -15.57 20.60
N THR A 60 29.11 -16.44 19.73
CA THR A 60 29.30 -16.14 18.31
C THR A 60 28.01 -15.48 17.81
N PRO A 61 28.02 -14.22 17.35
CA PRO A 61 26.82 -13.64 16.75
C PRO A 61 26.45 -14.57 15.59
N PRO A 62 25.19 -15.05 15.54
CA PRO A 62 24.81 -16.02 14.52
C PRO A 62 25.18 -15.47 13.15
N PRO A 63 25.77 -16.28 12.25
CA PRO A 63 26.17 -15.83 10.91
C PRO A 63 24.97 -15.12 10.31
N PHE A 64 25.15 -13.82 10.03
CA PHE A 64 24.12 -12.83 9.70
C PHE A 64 22.78 -13.47 9.32
N GLY A 65 21.91 -13.63 10.33
CA GLY A 65 20.64 -14.31 10.15
C GLY A 65 19.81 -13.56 9.11
N TYR A 66 19.49 -14.22 8.00
CA TYR A 66 18.56 -13.74 6.98
C TYR A 66 17.23 -13.41 7.66
N ARG A 67 16.98 -12.14 7.97
CA ARG A 67 15.67 -11.71 8.46
C ARG A 67 14.77 -11.55 7.25
N ILE A 68 13.99 -12.59 6.96
CA ILE A 68 12.88 -12.48 6.02
C ILE A 68 11.84 -11.55 6.65
N ALA A 69 11.88 -10.28 6.26
CA ALA A 69 10.87 -9.31 6.67
C ALA A 69 9.58 -9.58 5.88
N ALA A 70 8.55 -10.08 6.57
CA ALA A 70 7.22 -10.22 5.97
C ALA A 70 6.69 -8.83 5.58
N ARG A 71 6.35 -8.65 4.30
CA ARG A 71 5.71 -7.43 3.80
C ARG A 71 4.20 -7.62 3.85
N ILE A 72 3.51 -6.82 4.65
CA ILE A 72 2.04 -6.75 4.64
C ILE A 72 1.59 -5.82 3.52
N SER A 73 0.68 -6.31 2.67
CA SER A 73 0.00 -5.48 1.67
C SER A 73 -1.27 -4.92 2.31
N VAL A 74 -1.46 -3.60 2.23
CA VAL A 74 -2.71 -2.95 2.62
C VAL A 74 -3.40 -2.54 1.35
N GLN A 75 -4.62 -3.03 1.13
CA GLN A 75 -5.44 -2.60 0.01
C GLN A 75 -5.69 -1.09 0.17
N PRO A 76 -5.38 -0.25 -0.83
CA PRO A 76 -5.72 1.16 -0.76
C PRO A 76 -7.23 1.27 -0.63
N HIS A 77 -7.69 1.82 0.49
CA HIS A 77 -9.06 2.25 0.61
C HIS A 77 -9.21 3.41 -0.36
N ILE A 78 -10.03 3.21 -1.40
CA ILE A 78 -10.34 4.25 -2.37
C ILE A 78 -10.92 5.41 -1.57
N LEU A 79 -10.15 6.48 -1.41
CA LEU A 79 -10.64 7.73 -0.84
C LEU A 79 -11.90 8.09 -1.63
N THR A 80 -12.98 8.41 -0.90
CA THR A 80 -14.26 8.78 -1.49
C THR A 80 -14.03 9.75 -2.66
N PRO A 81 -14.50 9.43 -3.88
CA PRO A 81 -14.14 10.21 -5.05
C PRO A 81 -14.63 11.64 -4.88
N PHE A 82 -13.80 12.59 -5.33
CA PHE A 82 -14.16 14.00 -5.46
C PHE A 82 -15.56 14.11 -6.10
N TYR A 83 -16.45 14.87 -5.46
CA TYR A 83 -17.78 15.11 -5.99
C TYR A 83 -17.64 15.97 -7.26
N SER A 84 -18.27 15.57 -8.37
CA SER A 84 -18.39 16.43 -9.55
C SER A 84 -19.31 17.61 -9.27
N GLU A 85 -19.15 18.73 -9.98
CA GLU A 85 -20.04 19.91 -9.86
C GLU A 85 -21.53 19.52 -9.96
N SER A 86 -21.88 18.65 -10.92
CA SER A 86 -23.26 18.13 -11.06
C SER A 86 -23.75 17.31 -9.87
N LYS A 87 -22.86 16.64 -9.12
CA LYS A 87 -23.20 15.91 -7.89
C LYS A 87 -23.35 16.89 -6.72
N VAL A 88 -22.56 17.96 -6.68
CA VAL A 88 -22.68 19.04 -5.69
C VAL A 88 -23.96 19.84 -5.92
N GLU A 89 -24.27 20.24 -7.15
CA GLU A 89 -25.51 20.92 -7.52
C GLU A 89 -26.73 20.08 -7.17
N ARG A 90 -26.71 18.78 -7.48
CA ARG A 90 -27.79 17.86 -7.10
C ARG A 90 -27.95 17.72 -5.59
N LEU A 91 -26.87 17.79 -4.81
CA LEU A 91 -26.92 17.75 -3.35
C LEU A 91 -27.43 19.08 -2.76
N LEU A 92 -27.05 20.20 -3.37
CA LEU A 92 -27.53 21.53 -2.99
C LEU A 92 -29.00 21.78 -3.38
N ALA A 93 -29.46 21.10 -4.44
CA ALA A 93 -30.85 21.10 -4.87
C ALA A 93 -31.75 20.19 -4.03
N ILE A 94 -31.21 19.41 -3.07
CA ILE A 94 -32.05 18.66 -2.13
C ILE A 94 -32.81 19.67 -1.28
N PRO A 95 -34.16 19.66 -1.32
CA PRO A 95 -34.95 20.58 -0.51
C PRO A 95 -34.70 20.29 0.97
N THR A 96 -34.52 21.34 1.76
CA THR A 96 -34.40 21.21 3.21
C THR A 96 -35.67 20.52 3.74
N PRO A 97 -35.56 19.38 4.45
CA PRO A 97 -36.72 18.77 5.06
C PRO A 97 -37.33 19.72 6.11
N PRO A 98 -38.66 19.70 6.32
CA PRO A 98 -39.29 20.52 7.34
C PRO A 98 -38.67 20.22 8.71
N LEU A 99 -38.50 21.27 9.52
CA LEU A 99 -37.96 21.14 10.87
C LEU A 99 -38.86 20.17 11.66
N SER A 100 -38.27 19.11 12.22
CA SER A 100 -39.03 18.16 13.05
C SER A 100 -39.66 18.90 14.23
N PRO A 101 -40.94 18.65 14.57
CA PRO A 101 -41.62 19.28 15.72
C PRO A 101 -41.03 18.85 17.08
N VAL A 102 -40.16 17.83 17.10
CA VAL A 102 -39.51 17.35 18.32
C VAL A 102 -38.12 17.97 18.43
N SER A 103 -38.05 19.27 18.76
CA SER A 103 -36.87 19.92 19.36
C SER A 103 -37.18 21.35 19.80
N LEU A 104 -37.84 21.50 20.95
CA LEU A 104 -37.71 22.69 21.78
C LEU A 104 -37.97 22.26 23.24
N THR A 105 -36.99 22.43 24.12
CA THR A 105 -37.08 22.43 25.60
C THR A 105 -36.96 21.14 26.43
N SER A 106 -36.64 19.95 25.91
CA SER A 106 -36.50 18.75 26.78
C SER A 106 -35.27 18.73 27.72
N TYR A 107 -34.46 19.79 27.78
CA TYR A 107 -33.37 19.89 28.75
C TYR A 107 -33.35 21.28 29.41
N THR A 108 -34.32 21.54 30.28
CA THR A 108 -34.15 22.57 31.31
C THR A 108 -33.11 22.03 32.29
N LEU A 109 -31.91 22.62 32.30
CA LEU A 109 -30.89 22.33 33.29
C LEU A 109 -31.47 22.59 34.69
N PRO A 110 -31.41 21.64 35.63
CA PRO A 110 -31.84 21.90 37.00
C PRO A 110 -30.91 22.93 37.65
N PRO A 111 -31.42 23.83 38.50
CA PRO A 111 -30.59 24.80 39.20
C PRO A 111 -29.65 24.07 40.14
N LEU A 112 -28.35 24.38 40.05
CA LEU A 112 -27.35 23.92 41.00
C LEU A 112 -27.57 24.71 42.31
N LEU A 113 -28.06 24.02 43.34
CA LEU A 113 -28.03 24.48 44.73
C LEU A 113 -26.86 23.83 45.46
#